data_AF-C7BJ60-F1
#
_entry.id   AF-C7BJ60-F1
#
_cell.length_a   1.000
_cell.length_b   1.000
_cell.length_c   1.000
_cell.angle_alpha   90.00
_cell.angle_beta   90.00
_cell.angle_gamma   90.00
#
_symmetry.space_group_name_H-M   'P 1'
#
loop_
_entity.id
_entity.type
_entity.pdbx_description
1 polymer ?
#
loop_
_entity_poly.entity_id
_entity_poly.type
_entity_poly.pdbx_seq_one_letter_code
_entity_poly.pdbx_strand_id
1 'polypeptide(L)'
;MDTCPRCRFTEGSITLPAGYQEQTVNIIIAPDAPALNISRDQLVEGEDLARYLTRQKDLLKKGLRDWQLLAEQPATLGDNLLPGMILHSRYRPKKGQQVCQYQAVFLLDEKKH
;
A
#
# COMPACT_ATOMS: atom_id res chain seq x y z
N MET A 1 -2.25 31.98 -5.65
CA MET A 1 -3.23 31.06 -6.28
C MET A 1 -2.91 29.71 -5.73
N ASP A 2 -3.79 29.19 -4.88
CA ASP A 2 -3.59 27.89 -4.25
C ASP A 2 -3.60 26.82 -5.35
N THR A 3 -2.47 26.13 -5.51
CA THR A 3 -2.33 25.04 -6.45
C THR A 3 -3.27 23.93 -6.01
N CYS A 4 -4.38 23.80 -6.72
CA CYS A 4 -5.36 22.77 -6.47
C CYS A 4 -4.75 21.41 -6.85
N PRO A 5 -4.66 20.43 -5.92
CA PRO A 5 -3.94 19.18 -6.18
C PRO A 5 -4.59 18.44 -7.35
N ARG A 6 -3.75 17.87 -8.22
CA ARG A 6 -4.21 17.16 -9.42
C ARG A 6 -4.06 15.65 -9.22
N CYS A 7 -5.18 14.93 -9.27
CA CYS A 7 -5.19 13.47 -9.31
C CYS A 7 -4.93 13.00 -10.74
N ARG A 8 -3.94 12.12 -10.92
CA ARG A 8 -3.52 11.58 -12.23
C ARG A 8 -3.76 10.07 -12.27
N PHE A 9 -4.38 9.62 -13.35
CA PHE A 9 -4.61 8.21 -13.67
C PHE A 9 -4.22 7.95 -15.12
N THR A 10 -4.23 6.69 -15.55
CA THR A 10 -3.72 6.30 -16.89
C THR A 10 -4.44 7.02 -18.02
N GLU A 11 -5.75 7.25 -17.86
CA GLU A 11 -6.64 7.83 -18.86
C GLU A 11 -6.61 9.37 -18.86
N GLY A 12 -6.01 10.01 -17.84
CA GLY A 12 -6.00 11.46 -17.74
C GLY A 12 -5.78 12.01 -16.32
N SER A 13 -6.45 13.12 -16.01
CA SER A 13 -6.32 13.77 -14.71
C SER A 13 -7.51 14.64 -14.38
N ILE A 14 -7.78 14.82 -13.09
CA ILE A 14 -8.77 15.77 -12.57
C ILE A 14 -8.12 16.69 -11.53
N THR A 15 -8.63 17.92 -11.45
CA THR A 15 -8.32 18.82 -10.34
C THR A 15 -9.21 18.44 -9.16
N LEU A 16 -8.61 18.22 -7.97
CA LEU A 16 -9.34 17.85 -6.77
C LEU A 16 -9.79 19.09 -6.00
N PRO A 17 -11.06 19.22 -5.57
CA PRO A 17 -11.47 20.33 -4.73
C PRO A 17 -10.67 20.42 -3.43
N ALA A 18 -10.62 21.61 -2.84
CA ALA A 18 -9.93 21.81 -1.56
C ALA A 18 -10.48 20.86 -0.47
N GLY A 19 -9.56 20.28 0.31
CA GLY A 19 -9.90 19.34 1.39
C GLY A 19 -10.09 17.88 0.97
N TYR A 20 -10.01 17.56 -0.33
CA TYR A 20 -10.06 16.17 -0.79
C TYR A 20 -8.69 15.51 -0.66
N GLN A 21 -8.71 14.26 -0.22
CA GLN A 21 -7.53 13.41 -0.12
C GLN A 21 -7.66 12.24 -1.09
N GLU A 22 -6.58 11.94 -1.81
CA GLU A 22 -6.54 10.78 -2.70
C GLU A 22 -6.44 9.47 -1.88
N GLN A 23 -7.38 8.55 -2.11
CA GLN A 23 -7.37 7.18 -1.57
C GLN A 23 -7.54 6.14 -2.70
N THR A 24 -6.83 6.35 -3.81
CA THR A 24 -6.93 5.50 -5.00
C THR A 24 -6.34 4.12 -4.73
N VAL A 25 -7.08 3.08 -5.14
CA VAL A 25 -6.58 1.70 -5.18
C VAL A 25 -6.52 1.25 -6.64
N ASN A 26 -5.33 0.98 -7.15
CA ASN A 26 -5.17 0.39 -8.47
C ASN A 26 -5.19 -1.14 -8.34
N ILE A 27 -5.96 -1.80 -9.19
CA ILE A 27 -6.04 -3.26 -9.27
C ILE A 27 -5.61 -3.66 -10.68
N ILE A 28 -4.54 -4.44 -10.78
CA ILE A 28 -3.98 -4.93 -12.03
C ILE A 28 -4.08 -6.45 -11.99
N ILE A 29 -4.75 -7.04 -13.00
CA ILE A 29 -4.95 -8.47 -13.12
C ILE A 29 -4.35 -8.97 -14.44
N ALA A 30 -3.86 -10.19 -14.44
CA ALA A 30 -3.48 -10.91 -15.65
C ALA A 30 -3.98 -12.36 -15.55
N PRO A 31 -4.26 -13.04 -16.69
CA PRO A 31 -4.76 -14.42 -16.67
C PRO A 31 -3.82 -15.40 -15.97
N ASP A 32 -2.51 -15.25 -16.18
CA ASP A 32 -1.49 -16.21 -15.73
C ASP A 32 -0.51 -15.59 -14.72
N ALA A 33 -0.91 -14.52 -14.02
CA ALA A 33 -0.08 -13.89 -12.99
C ALA A 33 -0.88 -13.50 -11.74
N PRO A 34 -0.23 -13.40 -10.57
CA PRO A 34 -0.88 -12.88 -9.38
C PRO A 34 -1.42 -11.45 -9.60
N ALA A 35 -2.58 -11.14 -8.99
CA ALA A 35 -3.11 -9.79 -9.00
C ALA A 35 -2.18 -8.85 -8.23
N LEU A 36 -1.97 -7.64 -8.76
CA LEU A 36 -1.22 -6.57 -8.12
C LEU A 36 -2.20 -5.47 -7.66
N ASN A 37 -2.06 -5.07 -6.40
CA ASN A 37 -2.78 -3.96 -5.82
C ASN A 37 -1.80 -2.86 -5.41
N ILE A 38 -2.12 -1.60 -5.73
CA ILE A 38 -1.39 -0.43 -5.27
C ILE A 38 -2.37 0.49 -4.54
N SER A 39 -2.20 0.60 -3.23
CA SER A 39 -3.01 1.45 -2.35
C SER A 39 -2.18 2.57 -1.74
N ARG A 40 -2.86 3.56 -1.17
CA ARG A 40 -2.26 4.67 -0.42
C ARG A 40 -2.79 4.65 1.01
N ASP A 41 -1.97 5.08 1.95
CA ASP A 41 -2.33 5.32 3.34
C ASP A 41 -1.51 6.51 3.85
N GLN A 42 -1.87 7.04 5.01
CA GLN A 42 -1.15 8.11 5.68
C GLN A 42 -0.60 7.64 7.03
N LEU A 43 0.54 8.24 7.39
CA LEU A 43 1.06 8.16 8.74
C LEU A 43 0.14 8.97 9.66
N VAL A 44 -0.15 8.42 10.84
CA VAL A 44 -0.76 9.19 11.92
C VAL A 44 0.28 10.20 12.44
N GLU A 45 -0.16 11.29 13.07
CA GLU A 45 0.74 12.29 13.65
C GLU A 45 1.75 11.63 14.62
N GLY A 46 3.05 11.86 14.37
CA GLY A 46 4.14 11.26 15.15
C GLY A 46 4.40 9.77 14.91
N GLU A 47 3.74 9.17 13.92
CA GLU A 47 3.98 7.79 13.48
C GLU A 47 5.20 7.74 12.54
N ASP A 48 6.11 6.79 12.77
CA ASP A 48 7.17 6.44 11.83
C ASP A 48 6.77 5.18 11.03
N LEU A 49 7.58 4.82 10.02
CA LEU A 49 7.29 3.66 9.19
C LEU A 49 7.20 2.34 10.00
N ALA A 50 7.98 2.19 11.07
CA ALA A 50 7.98 0.98 11.89
C ALA A 50 6.68 0.84 12.69
N ARG A 51 6.20 1.95 13.28
CA ARG A 51 4.91 2.02 13.97
C ARG A 51 3.75 1.83 13.01
N TYR A 52 3.82 2.44 11.82
CA TYR A 52 2.86 2.21 10.75
C TYR A 52 2.76 0.72 10.38
N LEU A 53 3.89 0.06 10.13
CA LEU A 53 3.91 -1.37 9.79
C LEU A 53 3.33 -2.23 10.91
N THR A 54 3.58 -1.86 12.17
CA THR A 54 2.99 -2.54 13.33
C THR A 54 1.46 -2.41 13.32
N ARG A 55 0.94 -1.19 13.13
CA ARG A 55 -0.50 -0.93 12.98
C ARG A 55 -1.11 -1.70 11.81
N GLN A 56 -0.46 -1.74 10.65
CA GLN A 56 -0.93 -2.49 9.49
C GLN A 56 -0.99 -4.00 9.75
N LYS A 57 0.04 -4.57 10.39
CA LYS A 57 0.04 -6.00 10.78
C LYS A 57 -1.11 -6.32 11.74
N ASP A 58 -1.40 -5.44 12.69
CA ASP A 58 -2.52 -5.60 13.61
C ASP A 58 -3.88 -5.55 12.91
N LEU A 59 -4.04 -4.64 11.94
CA LEU A 59 -5.25 -4.57 11.11
C LEU A 59 -5.43 -5.85 10.27
N LEU A 60 -4.37 -6.34 9.63
CA LEU A 60 -4.40 -7.58 8.85
C LEU A 60 -4.74 -8.79 9.72
N LYS A 61 -4.12 -8.91 10.90
CA LYS A 61 -4.38 -10.00 11.84
C LYS A 61 -5.83 -10.01 12.35
N LYS A 62 -6.44 -8.83 12.53
CA LYS A 62 -7.86 -8.69 12.92
C LYS A 62 -8.82 -8.95 11.76
N GLY A 63 -8.46 -8.51 10.55
CA GLY A 63 -9.36 -8.52 9.39
C GLY A 63 -9.29 -9.80 8.55
N LEU A 64 -8.18 -10.54 8.58
CA LEU A 64 -7.96 -11.70 7.73
C LEU A 64 -7.90 -13.00 8.54
N ARG A 65 -8.74 -13.96 8.16
CA ARG A 65 -8.79 -15.28 8.78
C ARG A 65 -7.48 -16.04 8.57
N ASP A 66 -6.98 -16.63 9.65
CA ASP A 66 -5.74 -17.43 9.67
C ASP A 66 -4.53 -16.65 9.11
N TRP A 67 -4.52 -15.32 9.27
CA TRP A 67 -3.41 -14.50 8.81
C TRP A 67 -2.13 -14.80 9.59
N GLN A 68 -1.03 -14.95 8.84
CA GLN A 68 0.28 -15.23 9.39
C GLN A 68 1.36 -14.49 8.61
N LEU A 69 2.20 -13.75 9.32
CA LEU A 69 3.45 -13.22 8.79
C LEU A 69 4.47 -14.38 8.61
N LEU A 70 5.06 -14.45 7.43
CA LEU A 70 6.06 -15.45 7.06
C LEU A 70 7.47 -14.87 7.03
N ALA A 71 7.60 -13.64 6.49
CA ALA A 71 8.85 -12.90 6.49
C ALA A 71 8.59 -11.39 6.46
N GLU A 72 9.54 -10.64 6.98
CA GLU A 72 9.61 -9.18 6.91
C GLU A 72 11.07 -8.82 6.60
N GLN A 73 11.29 -8.11 5.50
CA GLN A 73 12.63 -7.83 5.00
C GLN A 73 12.71 -6.42 4.39
N PRO A 74 13.89 -5.77 4.40
CA PRO A 74 14.10 -4.52 3.69
C PRO A 74 13.82 -4.66 2.19
N ALA A 75 13.33 -3.59 1.58
CA ALA A 75 13.11 -3.47 0.14
C ALA A 75 13.49 -2.08 -0.35
N THR A 76 13.79 -1.95 -1.64
CA THR A 76 14.00 -0.66 -2.31
C THR A 76 13.06 -0.55 -3.51
N LEU A 77 12.44 0.62 -3.68
CA LEU A 77 11.58 0.94 -4.83
C LEU A 77 12.36 1.74 -5.87
N GLY A 78 12.15 1.39 -7.14
CA GLY A 78 12.86 1.95 -8.28
C GLY A 78 14.34 1.56 -8.29
N ASP A 79 15.17 2.37 -8.92
CA ASP A 79 16.62 2.18 -9.01
C ASP A 79 17.33 2.53 -7.68
N ASN A 80 16.95 1.85 -6.59
CA ASN A 80 17.39 2.10 -5.22
C ASN A 80 17.06 3.51 -4.68
N LEU A 81 15.92 4.06 -5.11
CA LEU A 81 15.55 5.43 -4.79
C LEU A 81 14.87 5.57 -3.43
N LEU A 82 13.99 4.62 -3.08
CA LEU A 82 13.19 4.72 -1.86
C LEU A 82 13.30 3.43 -1.02
N PRO A 83 13.86 3.49 0.20
CA PRO A 83 13.87 2.35 1.09
C PRO A 83 12.47 2.10 1.66
N GLY A 84 12.20 0.85 1.97
CA GLY A 84 10.93 0.41 2.54
C GLY A 84 11.05 -0.99 3.13
N MET A 85 9.90 -1.59 3.39
CA MET A 85 9.80 -2.93 3.95
C MET A 85 8.83 -3.76 3.11
N ILE A 86 9.13 -5.04 2.91
CA ILE A 86 8.22 -5.99 2.30
C ILE A 86 7.82 -7.07 3.31
N LEU A 87 6.51 -7.27 3.43
CA LEU A 87 5.89 -8.29 4.25
C LEU A 87 5.48 -9.45 3.34
N HIS A 88 5.94 -10.65 3.66
CA HIS A 88 5.41 -11.89 3.09
C HIS A 88 4.46 -12.50 4.11
N SER A 89 3.20 -12.70 3.72
CA SER A 89 2.18 -13.27 4.60
C SER A 89 1.32 -14.29 3.88
N ARG A 90 0.55 -15.06 4.65
CA ARG A 90 -0.50 -15.94 4.15
C ARG A 90 -1.78 -15.79 4.94
N TYR A 91 -2.92 -16.03 4.31
CA TYR A 91 -4.23 -16.05 4.97
C TYR A 91 -5.25 -16.90 4.18
N ARG A 92 -6.45 -17.10 4.74
CA ARG A 92 -7.52 -17.89 4.11
C ARG A 92 -8.78 -17.05 3.85
N PRO A 93 -9.02 -16.58 2.62
CA PRO A 93 -10.22 -15.78 2.33
C PRO A 93 -11.51 -16.61 2.39
N LYS A 94 -11.45 -17.89 2.03
CA LYS A 94 -12.59 -18.83 2.02
C LYS A 94 -12.12 -20.21 2.49
N LYS A 95 -13.07 -21.07 2.90
CA LYS A 95 -12.77 -22.46 3.28
C LYS A 95 -12.12 -23.18 2.09
N GLY A 96 -10.98 -23.83 2.33
CA GLY A 96 -10.22 -24.55 1.29
C GLY A 96 -9.35 -23.67 0.40
N GLN A 97 -9.33 -22.35 0.58
CA GLN A 97 -8.43 -21.44 -0.12
C GLN A 97 -7.33 -20.94 0.79
N GLN A 98 -6.14 -20.74 0.22
CA GLN A 98 -5.01 -20.08 0.86
C GLN A 98 -4.41 -19.10 -0.12
N VAL A 99 -4.15 -17.88 0.35
CA VAL A 99 -3.48 -16.83 -0.41
C VAL A 99 -2.14 -16.55 0.25
N CYS A 100 -1.09 -16.48 -0.56
CA CYS A 100 0.18 -15.89 -0.17
C CYS A 100 0.26 -14.48 -0.76
N GLN A 101 0.69 -13.52 0.05
CA GLN A 101 0.75 -12.11 -0.33
C GLN A 101 2.12 -11.54 -0.02
N TYR A 102 2.67 -10.83 -1.00
CA TYR A 102 3.78 -9.90 -0.81
C TYR A 102 3.22 -8.48 -0.78
N GLN A 103 3.52 -7.75 0.29
CA GLN A 103 3.10 -6.35 0.46
C GLN A 103 4.32 -5.50 0.76
N ALA A 104 4.74 -4.70 -0.22
CA ALA A 104 5.85 -3.75 -0.07
C ALA A 104 5.29 -2.37 0.29
N VAL A 105 5.90 -1.74 1.29
CA VAL A 105 5.48 -0.45 1.85
C VAL A 105 6.65 0.52 1.78
N PHE A 106 6.40 1.68 1.18
CA PHE A 106 7.37 2.75 0.99
C PHE A 106 6.77 4.06 1.47
N LEU A 107 7.57 4.87 2.16
CA LEU A 107 7.17 6.23 2.51
C LEU A 107 7.44 7.13 1.32
N LEU A 108 6.39 7.70 0.74
CA LEU A 108 6.51 8.73 -0.28
C LEU A 108 6.61 10.09 0.41
N ASP A 109 7.62 10.86 0.06
CA ASP A 109 7.75 12.23 0.53
C ASP A 109 6.70 13.08 -0.20
N GLU A 110 5.70 13.59 0.51
CA GLU A 110 4.63 14.42 -0.10
C GLU A 110 5.17 15.76 -0.65
N LYS A 111 6.44 16.09 -0.40
CA LYS A 111 7.12 17.32 -0.83
C LYS A 111 8.04 17.11 -2.04
N LYS A 112 7.51 16.69 -3.18
CA LYS A 112 8.14 17.00 -4.49
C LYS A 112 7.08 17.24 -5.56
N HIS A 113 6.44 18.41 -5.54
CA HIS A 113 5.82 19.02 -6.72
C HIS A 113 5.98 20.53 -6.67
#